data_AF-A0A510HM29-F1
#
_entry.id   AF-A0A510HM29-F1
#
_cell.length_a   1.000
_cell.length_b   1.000
_cell.length_c   1.000
_cell.angle_alpha   90.00
_cell.angle_beta   90.00
_cell.angle_gamma   90.00
#
_symmetry.space_group_name_H-M   'P 1'
#
loop_
_entity.id
_entity.type
_entity.pdbx_description
1 polymer ?
#
loop_
_entity_poly.entity_id
_entity_poly.type
_entity_poly.pdbx_seq_one_letter_code
_entity_poly.pdbx_strand_id
1 'polypeptide(L)' 'MIRERAVVSAEDLRERAAYRSGWHDGRFGQQGSFAENPRLAEWEDLDRLAYYYGHREGRRIRELLRGTRV' A
#
# COMPACT_ATOMS: atom_id res chain seq x y z
N MET A 1 -29.90 -4.87 14.26
CA MET A 1 -28.81 -3.87 14.15
C MET A 1 -27.92 -4.28 12.99
N ILE A 2 -28.07 -3.65 11.84
CA ILE A 2 -27.17 -3.85 10.71
C ILE A 2 -25.95 -2.97 10.99
N ARG A 3 -24.78 -3.58 11.21
CA ARG A 3 -23.52 -2.83 11.31
C ARG A 3 -23.31 -2.15 9.96
N GLU A 4 -23.38 -0.83 9.96
CA GLU A 4 -23.01 0.02 8.84
C GLU A 4 -21.57 -0.33 8.48
N ARG A 5 -21.40 -1.04 7.36
CA ARG A 5 -20.09 -1.42 6.85
C ARG A 5 -19.52 -0.13 6.26
N ALA A 6 -18.80 0.64 7.09
CA ALA A 6 -18.12 1.84 6.64
C ALA A 6 -17.28 1.47 5.41
N VAL A 7 -17.73 1.92 4.23
CA VAL A 7 -17.01 1.72 2.98
C VAL A 7 -15.84 2.71 3.05
N VAL A 8 -14.70 2.25 3.56
CA VAL A 8 -13.48 3.06 3.59
C VAL A 8 -13.08 3.35 2.16
N SER A 9 -13.06 4.62 1.78
CA SER A 9 -12.74 5.03 0.42
C SER A 9 -11.24 4.94 0.17
N ALA A 10 -10.84 4.84 -1.11
CA ALA A 10 -9.43 4.87 -1.46
C ALA A 10 -8.76 6.20 -1.04
N GLU A 11 -9.51 7.29 -1.00
CA GLU A 11 -9.00 8.60 -0.57
C GLU A 11 -8.71 8.60 0.93
N ASP A 12 -9.61 8.03 1.76
CA ASP A 12 -9.38 7.86 3.20
C ASP A 12 -8.14 7.00 3.48
N LEU A 13 -7.88 6.01 2.63
CA LEU A 13 -6.66 5.20 2.74
C LEU A 13 -5.40 6.00 2.39
N ARG A 14 -5.46 6.91 1.41
CA ARG A 14 -4.31 7.72 0.96
C ARG A 14 -3.82 8.71 2.02
N GLU A 15 -4.72 9.21 2.86
CA GLU A 15 -4.38 10.14 3.94
C GLU A 15 -3.59 9.45 5.08
N ARG A 16 -3.74 8.13 5.23
CA ARG A 16 -3.08 7.36 6.29
C ARG A 16 -1.56 7.30 6.10
N ALA A 17 -0.83 7.35 7.22
CA ALA A 17 0.63 7.23 7.22
C ALA A 17 1.09 5.90 6.62
N ALA A 18 0.37 4.82 6.91
CA ALA A 18 0.68 3.49 6.41
C ALA A 18 0.63 3.41 4.86
N TYR A 19 -0.27 4.15 4.21
CA TYR A 19 -0.29 4.26 2.75
C TYR A 19 0.99 4.87 2.19
N ARG A 20 1.48 5.96 2.78
CA ARG A 20 2.73 6.61 2.32
C ARG A 20 3.93 5.68 2.47
N SER A 21 4.02 4.99 3.60
CA SER A 21 5.06 3.97 3.84
C SER A 21 4.97 2.85 2.81
N GLY A 22 3.77 2.31 2.59
CA GLY A 22 3.52 1.29 1.58
C GLY A 22 3.93 1.74 0.18
N TRP A 23 3.50 2.94 -0.24
CA TRP A 23 3.84 3.51 -1.54
C TRP A 23 5.35 3.63 -1.75
N HIS A 24 6.06 4.13 -0.75
CA HIS A 24 7.51 4.25 -0.80
C HIS A 24 8.19 2.88 -0.96
N ASP A 25 7.79 1.89 -0.17
CA ASP A 25 8.34 0.54 -0.24
C ASP A 25 8.01 -0.15 -1.56
N GLY A 26 6.79 0.03 -2.08
CA GLY A 26 6.40 -0.47 -3.40
C GLY A 26 7.21 0.15 -4.54
N ARG A 27 7.55 1.43 -4.41
CA ARG A 27 8.28 2.19 -5.44
C ARG A 27 9.79 1.97 -5.41
N PHE A 28 10.38 1.76 -4.25
CA PHE A 28 11.85 1.74 -4.07
C PHE A 28 12.39 0.48 -3.38
N GLY A 29 11.57 -0.24 -2.63
CA GLY A 29 11.97 -1.44 -1.89
C GLY A 29 12.33 -2.63 -2.79
N GLN A 30 12.90 -3.67 -2.18
CA GLN A 30 13.24 -4.90 -2.89
C GLN A 30 11.98 -5.63 -3.40
N GLN A 31 12.15 -6.39 -4.48
CA GLN A 31 11.09 -7.28 -4.96
C GLN A 31 11.09 -8.54 -4.08
N GLY A 32 10.35 -8.49 -2.97
CA GLY A 32 10.17 -9.61 -2.06
C GLY A 32 8.72 -10.08 -2.04
N SER A 33 8.50 -11.27 -1.48
CA SER A 33 7.14 -11.72 -1.17
C SER A 33 6.54 -10.80 -0.12
N PHE A 34 5.27 -10.45 -0.30
CA PHE A 34 4.56 -9.63 0.65
C PHE A 34 4.44 -10.31 2.02
N ALA A 35 4.34 -11.64 2.05
CA ALA A 35 4.29 -12.42 3.29
C ALA A 35 5.57 -12.31 4.13
N GLU A 36 6.68 -11.88 3.51
CA GLU A 36 7.98 -11.72 4.16
C GLU A 36 8.24 -10.29 4.61
N ASN A 37 7.28 -9.36 4.44
CA ASN A 37 7.48 -7.97 4.82
C ASN A 37 7.21 -7.76 6.32
N PRO A 38 8.25 -7.54 7.15
CA PRO A 38 8.09 -7.41 8.60
C PRO A 38 7.30 -6.16 8.99
N ARG A 39 7.26 -5.12 8.14
CA ARG A 39 6.53 -3.87 8.43
C ARG A 39 5.03 -4.06 8.52
N LEU A 40 4.51 -5.21 8.09
CA LEU A 40 3.08 -5.51 8.17
C LEU A 40 2.60 -5.86 9.56
N ALA A 41 3.52 -6.34 10.40
CA ALA A 41 3.26 -6.56 11.81
C ALA A 41 3.06 -5.23 12.56
N GLU A 42 3.52 -4.11 12.00
CA GLU A 42 3.42 -2.77 12.60
C GLU A 42 2.04 -2.11 12.39
N TRP A 43 1.24 -2.57 11.42
CA TRP A 43 -0.02 -1.93 11.04
C TRP A 43 -1.22 -2.81 11.38
N GLU A 44 -2.26 -2.20 11.95
CA GLU A 44 -3.54 -2.85 12.27
C GLU A 44 -4.61 -2.54 11.22
N ASP A 45 -5.49 -3.52 10.98
CA ASP A 45 -6.72 -3.43 10.16
C ASP A 45 -6.65 -2.47 8.95
N LEU A 46 -7.15 -1.23 9.12
CA LEU A 46 -7.26 -0.23 8.06
C LEU A 46 -5.92 0.37 7.65
N ASP A 47 -4.96 0.48 8.57
CA ASP A 47 -3.61 0.92 8.24
C ASP A 47 -2.87 -0.15 7.46
N ARG A 48 -3.12 -1.42 7.77
CA ARG A 48 -2.63 -2.51 6.94
C ARG A 48 -3.22 -2.39 5.52
N LEU A 49 -4.54 -2.21 5.39
CA LEU A 49 -5.21 -1.98 4.10
C LEU A 49 -4.62 -0.80 3.32
N ALA A 50 -4.40 0.33 3.99
CA ALA A 50 -3.79 1.52 3.42
C ALA A 50 -2.36 1.24 2.92
N TYR A 51 -1.56 0.53 3.71
CA TYR A 51 -0.22 0.09 3.34
C TYR A 51 -0.24 -0.77 2.06
N TYR A 52 -1.13 -1.77 1.97
CA TYR A 52 -1.27 -2.59 0.76
C TYR A 52 -1.58 -1.73 -0.47
N TYR A 53 -2.52 -0.80 -0.32
CA TYR A 53 -2.96 0.06 -1.41
C TYR A 53 -1.81 0.92 -1.94
N GLY A 54 -1.10 1.59 -1.02
CA GLY A 54 0.08 2.38 -1.35
C GLY A 54 1.15 1.53 -2.03
N HIS A 55 1.49 0.38 -1.46
CA HIS A 55 2.52 -0.51 -2.01
C HIS A 55 2.21 -0.96 -3.45
N ARG A 56 0.95 -1.27 -3.75
CA ARG A 56 0.53 -1.63 -5.10
C ARG A 56 0.67 -0.46 -6.07
N GLU A 57 0.27 0.75 -5.69
CA GLU A 57 0.41 1.94 -6.54
C GLU A 57 1.89 2.30 -6.77
N GLY A 58 2.71 2.28 -5.71
CA GLY A 58 4.15 2.53 -5.81
C GLY A 58 4.86 1.52 -6.73
N ARG A 59 4.51 0.22 -6.62
CA ARG A 59 5.01 -0.83 -7.51
C ARG A 59 4.61 -0.59 -8.96
N ARG A 60 3.35 -0.21 -9.22
CA ARG A 60 2.87 0.10 -10.56
C ARG A 60 3.70 1.23 -11.20
N ILE A 61 3.99 2.29 -10.46
CA ILE A 61 4.83 3.40 -10.95
C ILE A 61 6.26 2.93 -11.23
N ARG A 62 6.85 2.12 -10.34
CA ARG A 62 8.17 1.52 -10.59
C ARG A 62 8.20 0.72 -11.88
N GLU A 63 7.17 -0.10 -12.13
CA GLU A 63 7.06 -0.95 -13.32
C GLU A 63 6.87 -0.10 -14.58
N LEU A 64 5.99 0.91 -14.55
CA LEU A 64 5.82 1.86 -15.64
C LEU A 64 7.16 2.51 -16.02
N LEU A 65 7.88 3.07 -15.04
CA LEU A 65 9.17 3.73 -15.29
C LEU A 65 10.27 2.77 -15.78
N ARG A 66 10.19 1.48 -15.46
CA ARG A 66 11.08 0.46 -16.03
C ARG A 66 10.72 0.11 -17.47
N GLY A 67 9.42 0.14 -17.80
CA GLY A 67 8.91 -0.05 -19.16
C GLY A 67 9.06 1.18 -20.07
N THR A 68 9.18 2.39 -19.50
CA THR A 68 9.40 3.66 -20.21
C THR A 68 10.88 3.92 -20.55
N ARG A 69 11.74 2.89 -20.61
CA ARG A 69 13.09 3.05 -21.17
C ARG A 69 12.98 3.31 -22.68
N VAL A 70 13.08 4.59 -23.06
CA VAL A 70 13.47 5.04 -24.41
C VAL A 70 14.98 4.89 -24.55
#